data_AF-A0A2N4UDQ6-F1
#
_entry.id   AF-A0A2N4UDQ6-F1
#
_cell.length_a   1.000
_cell.length_b   1.000
_cell.length_c   1.000
_cell.angle_alpha   90.00
_cell.angle_beta   90.00
_cell.angle_gamma   90.00
#
_symmetry.space_group_name_H-M   'P 1'
#
loop_
_entity.id
_entity.type
_entity.pdbx_description
1 polymer ?
#
loop_
_entity_poly.entity_id
_entity_poly.type
_entity_poly.pdbx_seq_one_letter_code
_entity_poly.pdbx_strand_id
1 'polypeptide(L)'
;MLTISLGLFWVKKKALDRKAAVALLDSSSGVDPYLSSLGERVRRMRAIRGLTRKELANATGVSERHLANLELGVGNVSVLVLRQIAHAFHCTMAELVGDVTTASPEWLLIRELLEKRSEQELQRARETLAELFAENHGPGNRNKLQQIALIGLRGAGKSTLGRLLAADIGYPFVELSAEIERVAGCGILEIHSLYGPMAYRRYERRALEEALQLYPEMVLATPGGLVSEPATMNLMLAHCYTIWIKATPEEHMQRVMAQGDFRPMAGNNEAMADLKRILASREAFYSKADWVCSTTQVTLEECLKGLREHVRRLAGMPY
;
A
#
# COMPACT_ATOMS: atom_id res chain seq x y z
N MET A 1 -32.15 -17.08 3.86
CA MET A 1 -31.50 -18.11 3.00
C MET A 1 -30.26 -17.55 2.29
N LEU A 2 -29.39 -16.81 3.00
CA LEU A 2 -28.27 -16.06 2.38
C LEU A 2 -26.94 -16.16 3.14
N THR A 3 -26.86 -16.95 4.20
CA THR A 3 -25.68 -17.04 5.08
C THR A 3 -24.60 -18.02 4.59
N ILE A 4 -24.81 -18.71 3.46
CA ILE A 4 -23.90 -19.75 2.94
C ILE A 4 -22.87 -19.17 1.93
N SER A 5 -23.08 -17.94 1.43
CA SER A 5 -22.28 -17.41 0.30
C SER A 5 -20.92 -16.83 0.70
N LEU A 6 -20.77 -16.22 1.88
CA LEU A 6 -19.47 -15.67 2.31
C LEU A 6 -18.43 -16.74 2.66
N GLY A 7 -18.87 -17.86 3.25
CA GLY A 7 -17.99 -19.00 3.54
C GLY A 7 -17.43 -19.64 2.27
N LEU A 8 -18.26 -19.78 1.22
CA LEU A 8 -17.81 -20.31 -0.07
C LEU A 8 -16.83 -19.37 -0.79
N PHE A 9 -17.01 -18.05 -0.67
CA PHE A 9 -16.13 -17.07 -1.31
C PHE A 9 -14.73 -17.05 -0.67
N TRP A 10 -14.67 -17.12 0.66
CA TRP A 10 -13.40 -17.16 1.40
C TRP A 10 -12.67 -18.49 1.20
N VAL A 11 -13.39 -19.62 1.21
CA VAL A 11 -12.84 -20.95 0.89
C VAL A 11 -12.36 -21.02 -0.56
N LYS A 12 -13.08 -20.42 -1.53
CA LYS A 12 -12.63 -20.34 -2.93
C LYS A 12 -11.38 -19.48 -3.12
N LYS A 13 -11.25 -18.36 -2.41
CA LYS A 13 -10.05 -17.50 -2.47
C LYS A 13 -8.83 -18.20 -1.88
N LYS A 14 -8.99 -18.86 -0.73
CA LYS A 14 -7.95 -19.71 -0.11
C LYS A 14 -7.59 -20.92 -0.99
N ALA A 15 -8.55 -21.49 -1.72
CA ALA A 15 -8.31 -22.58 -2.67
C ALA A 15 -7.60 -22.10 -3.95
N LEU A 16 -7.84 -20.86 -4.39
CA LEU A 16 -7.11 -20.24 -5.51
C LEU A 16 -5.65 -19.96 -5.13
N ASP A 17 -5.42 -19.39 -3.94
CA ASP A 17 -4.07 -19.14 -3.41
C ASP A 17 -3.32 -20.44 -3.14
N ARG A 18 -4.01 -21.49 -2.68
CA ARG A 18 -3.41 -22.81 -2.46
C ARG A 18 -3.13 -23.55 -3.78
N LYS A 19 -3.97 -23.39 -4.82
CA LYS A 19 -3.67 -23.91 -6.17
C LYS A 19 -2.50 -23.17 -6.81
N ALA A 20 -2.38 -21.85 -6.62
CA ALA A 20 -1.21 -21.09 -7.07
C ALA A 20 0.06 -21.50 -6.31
N ALA A 21 -0.03 -21.73 -5.00
CA ALA A 21 1.09 -22.20 -4.18
C ALA A 21 1.47 -23.67 -4.47
N VAL A 22 0.51 -24.53 -4.83
CA VAL A 22 0.78 -25.91 -5.27
C VAL A 22 1.36 -25.92 -6.69
N ALA A 23 0.92 -25.03 -7.58
CA ALA A 23 1.51 -24.88 -8.92
C ALA A 23 2.97 -24.39 -8.89
N LEU A 24 3.39 -23.68 -7.83
CA LEU A 24 4.78 -23.30 -7.59
C LEU A 24 5.66 -24.50 -7.15
N LEU A 25 5.07 -25.58 -6.66
CA LEU A 25 5.78 -26.77 -6.16
C LEU A 25 5.84 -27.92 -7.19
N ASP A 26 4.99 -27.89 -8.23
CA ASP A 26 4.97 -28.87 -9.33
C ASP A 26 5.93 -28.50 -10.49
N SER A 27 7.13 -28.01 -10.17
CA SER A 27 8.19 -27.66 -11.13
C SER A 27 8.93 -28.89 -11.70
N SER A 28 8.29 -30.04 -11.77
CA SER A 28 8.83 -31.27 -12.40
C SER A 28 8.67 -31.30 -13.92
N SER A 29 7.92 -30.36 -14.51
CA SER A 29 8.00 -30.02 -15.93
C SER A 29 8.74 -28.69 -16.06
N GLY A 30 9.90 -28.64 -16.72
CA GLY A 30 10.81 -27.48 -16.79
C GLY A 30 10.27 -26.20 -17.48
N VAL A 31 8.99 -25.91 -17.36
CA VAL A 31 8.30 -24.71 -17.85
C VAL A 31 7.66 -24.01 -16.66
N ASP A 32 8.05 -22.76 -16.43
CA ASP A 32 7.51 -21.94 -15.36
C ASP A 32 6.01 -21.62 -15.62
N PRO A 33 5.12 -21.79 -14.62
CA PRO A 33 3.68 -21.54 -14.80
C PRO A 33 3.34 -20.13 -15.24
N TYR A 34 4.08 -19.13 -14.76
CA TYR A 34 3.89 -17.74 -15.15
C TYR A 34 4.31 -17.51 -16.60
N LEU A 35 5.43 -18.08 -17.04
CA LEU A 35 5.86 -18.01 -18.44
C LEU A 35 4.87 -18.69 -19.39
N SER A 36 4.28 -19.82 -18.98
CA SER A 36 3.22 -20.49 -19.73
C SER A 36 2.00 -19.58 -19.91
N SER A 37 1.54 -18.96 -18.82
CA SER A 37 0.39 -18.04 -18.83
C SER A 37 0.66 -16.79 -19.68
N LEU A 38 1.89 -16.25 -19.61
CA LEU A 38 2.34 -15.15 -20.46
C LEU A 38 2.31 -15.54 -21.94
N GLY A 39 2.84 -16.71 -22.27
CA GLY A 39 2.85 -17.24 -23.64
C GLY A 39 1.45 -17.40 -24.24
N GLU A 40 0.51 -17.94 -23.45
CA GLU A 40 -0.90 -18.04 -23.84
C GLU A 40 -1.54 -16.66 -24.11
N ARG A 41 -1.24 -15.66 -23.28
CA ARG A 41 -1.72 -14.28 -23.48
C ARG A 41 -1.17 -13.68 -24.77
N VAL A 42 0.14 -13.79 -25.02
CA VAL A 42 0.76 -13.31 -26.27
C VAL A 42 0.09 -13.97 -27.48
N ARG A 43 -0.08 -15.30 -27.44
CA ARG A 43 -0.73 -16.05 -28.52
C ARG A 43 -2.16 -15.58 -28.76
N ARG A 44 -2.93 -15.38 -27.69
CA ARG A 44 -4.33 -14.91 -27.78
C ARG A 44 -4.40 -13.51 -28.36
N MET A 45 -3.57 -12.58 -27.88
CA MET A 45 -3.54 -11.21 -28.40
C MET A 45 -3.12 -11.12 -29.85
N ARG A 46 -2.18 -11.97 -30.26
CA ARG A 46 -1.76 -12.12 -31.66
C ARG A 46 -2.92 -12.62 -32.53
N ALA A 47 -3.63 -13.65 -32.07
CA ALA A 47 -4.76 -14.24 -32.79
C ALA A 47 -5.94 -13.27 -32.94
N ILE A 48 -6.29 -12.51 -31.88
CA ILE A 48 -7.35 -11.49 -31.93
C ILE A 48 -7.06 -10.41 -32.99
N ARG A 49 -5.78 -10.08 -33.20
CA ARG A 49 -5.33 -9.09 -34.19
C ARG A 49 -5.09 -9.68 -35.58
N GLY A 50 -5.39 -10.96 -35.79
CA GLY A 50 -5.21 -11.63 -37.08
C GLY A 50 -3.75 -11.80 -37.52
N LEU A 51 -2.78 -11.69 -36.60
CA LEU A 51 -1.36 -11.74 -36.94
C LEU A 51 -0.83 -13.19 -36.92
N THR A 52 -0.03 -13.55 -37.91
CA THR A 52 0.83 -14.74 -37.86
C THR A 52 2.08 -14.47 -37.01
N ARG A 53 2.76 -15.52 -36.55
CA ARG A 53 4.02 -15.33 -35.80
C ARG A 53 5.10 -14.67 -36.66
N LYS A 54 5.14 -14.99 -37.96
CA LYS A 54 6.08 -14.39 -38.92
C LYS A 54 5.83 -12.89 -39.11
N GLU A 55 4.56 -12.47 -39.20
CA GLU A 55 4.22 -11.05 -39.28
C GLU A 55 4.58 -10.31 -37.99
N LEU A 56 4.33 -10.92 -36.83
CA LEU A 56 4.75 -10.35 -35.56
C LEU A 56 6.28 -10.27 -35.43
N ALA A 57 7.00 -11.29 -35.88
CA ALA A 57 8.47 -11.32 -35.92
C ALA A 57 9.02 -10.13 -36.71
N ASN A 58 8.47 -9.91 -37.92
CA ASN A 58 8.85 -8.80 -38.77
C ASN A 58 8.52 -7.44 -38.13
N ALA A 59 7.34 -7.30 -37.52
CA ALA A 59 6.91 -6.05 -36.90
C ALA A 59 7.72 -5.68 -35.65
N THR A 60 8.27 -6.68 -34.94
CA THR A 60 8.97 -6.48 -33.65
C THR A 60 10.50 -6.54 -33.78
N GLY A 61 11.03 -7.05 -34.90
CA GLY A 61 12.44 -7.36 -35.06
C GLY A 61 12.90 -8.58 -34.23
N VAL A 62 11.96 -9.39 -33.73
CA VAL A 62 12.22 -10.57 -32.91
C VAL A 62 12.14 -11.81 -33.79
N SER A 63 13.08 -12.75 -33.64
CA SER A 63 13.04 -13.99 -34.45
C SER A 63 11.76 -14.80 -34.18
N GLU A 64 11.21 -15.42 -35.23
CA GLU A 64 10.01 -16.25 -35.13
C GLU A 64 10.19 -17.43 -34.14
N ARG A 65 11.40 -18.00 -34.06
CA ARG A 65 11.76 -19.03 -33.07
C ARG A 65 11.63 -18.52 -31.64
N HIS A 66 12.05 -17.28 -31.37
CA HIS A 66 11.97 -16.68 -30.04
C HIS A 66 10.52 -16.37 -29.66
N LEU A 67 9.69 -15.95 -30.63
CA LEU A 67 8.24 -15.81 -30.43
C LEU A 67 7.54 -17.17 -30.18
N ALA A 68 7.97 -18.23 -30.88
CA ALA A 68 7.44 -19.57 -30.63
C ALA A 68 7.78 -20.05 -29.21
N ASN A 69 9.03 -19.86 -28.76
CA ASN A 69 9.44 -20.17 -27.40
C ASN A 69 8.64 -19.37 -26.36
N LEU A 70 8.45 -18.06 -26.59
CA LEU A 70 7.61 -17.22 -25.74
C LEU A 70 6.18 -17.73 -25.64
N GLU A 71 5.54 -18.02 -26.78
CA GLU A 71 4.16 -18.56 -26.82
C GLU A 71 4.02 -19.94 -26.20
N LEU A 72 5.11 -20.70 -26.10
CA LEU A 72 5.18 -22.01 -25.43
C LEU A 72 5.56 -21.89 -23.95
N GLY A 73 5.89 -20.69 -23.46
CA GLY A 73 6.37 -20.46 -22.09
C GLY A 73 7.80 -20.96 -21.83
N VAL A 74 8.57 -21.23 -22.89
CA VAL A 74 9.90 -21.84 -22.79
C VAL A 74 10.99 -20.78 -22.77
N GLY A 75 11.76 -20.75 -21.68
CA GLY A 75 12.92 -19.86 -21.52
C GLY A 75 12.55 -18.42 -21.14
N ASN A 76 13.52 -17.71 -20.55
CA ASN A 76 13.31 -16.33 -20.13
C ASN A 76 13.32 -15.38 -21.33
N VAL A 77 12.25 -14.62 -21.47
CA VAL A 77 12.14 -13.54 -22.45
C VAL A 77 12.70 -12.25 -21.85
N SER A 78 13.44 -11.47 -22.65
CA SER A 78 13.94 -10.18 -22.18
C SER A 78 12.81 -9.14 -22.12
N VAL A 79 12.91 -8.20 -21.17
CA VAL A 79 11.93 -7.11 -21.03
C VAL A 79 11.88 -6.23 -22.29
N LEU A 80 13.01 -6.08 -23.00
CA LEU A 80 13.07 -5.32 -24.25
C LEU A 80 12.26 -5.99 -25.38
N VAL A 81 12.35 -7.33 -25.48
CA VAL A 81 11.54 -8.11 -26.43
C VAL A 81 10.06 -7.97 -26.11
N LEU A 82 9.69 -8.07 -24.82
CA LEU A 82 8.30 -7.83 -24.40
C LEU A 82 7.84 -6.42 -24.76
N ARG A 83 8.68 -5.40 -24.57
CA ARG A 83 8.33 -4.01 -24.92
C ARG A 83 8.11 -3.82 -26.43
N GLN A 84 8.93 -4.46 -27.26
CA GLN A 84 8.76 -4.45 -28.72
C GLN A 84 7.43 -5.10 -29.14
N ILE A 85 7.09 -6.25 -28.55
CA ILE A 85 5.83 -6.94 -28.80
C ILE A 85 4.63 -6.09 -28.34
N ALA A 86 4.70 -5.47 -27.16
CA ALA A 86 3.66 -4.57 -26.67
C ALA A 86 3.41 -3.40 -27.64
N HIS A 87 4.48 -2.78 -28.15
CA HIS A 87 4.39 -1.72 -29.16
C HIS A 87 3.73 -2.21 -30.46
N ALA A 88 4.13 -3.38 -30.96
CA ALA A 88 3.54 -3.97 -32.18
C ALA A 88 2.06 -4.34 -32.00
N PHE A 89 1.64 -4.68 -30.79
CA PHE A 89 0.23 -4.92 -30.46
C PHE A 89 -0.55 -3.64 -30.15
N HIS A 90 0.09 -2.48 -30.10
CA HIS A 90 -0.50 -1.23 -29.62
C HIS A 90 -1.12 -1.40 -28.23
N CYS A 91 -0.42 -2.10 -27.34
CA CYS A 91 -0.87 -2.33 -25.97
C CYS A 91 0.22 -1.91 -24.96
N THR A 92 -0.21 -1.73 -23.73
CA THR A 92 0.66 -1.48 -22.58
C THR A 92 1.43 -2.75 -22.18
N MET A 93 2.54 -2.58 -21.47
CA MET A 93 3.26 -3.69 -20.85
C MET A 93 2.40 -4.45 -19.84
N ALA A 94 1.51 -3.76 -19.11
CA ALA A 94 0.62 -4.40 -18.13
C ALA A 94 -0.38 -5.37 -18.78
N GLU A 95 -0.89 -5.04 -19.97
CA GLU A 95 -1.78 -5.92 -20.75
C GLU A 95 -1.05 -7.14 -21.28
N LEU A 96 0.20 -6.95 -21.71
CA LEU A 96 1.04 -8.05 -22.17
C LEU A 96 1.36 -9.00 -21.03
N VAL A 97 1.75 -8.46 -19.88
CA VAL A 97 2.17 -9.23 -18.72
C VAL A 97 0.99 -9.84 -17.95
N GLY A 98 -0.19 -9.22 -17.99
CA GLY A 98 -1.40 -9.74 -17.37
C GLY A 98 -1.53 -9.39 -15.88
N ASP A 99 -1.43 -8.11 -15.53
CA ASP A 99 -1.73 -7.61 -14.18
C ASP A 99 -3.26 -7.62 -13.90
N VAL A 100 -3.66 -7.57 -12.62
CA VAL A 100 -5.06 -7.51 -12.14
C VAL A 100 -5.86 -6.42 -12.85
N THR A 101 -5.22 -5.30 -13.19
CA THR A 101 -5.82 -4.18 -13.95
C THR A 101 -6.20 -4.53 -15.39
N THR A 102 -5.92 -5.75 -15.84
CA THR A 102 -6.19 -6.27 -17.18
C THR A 102 -6.99 -7.58 -17.15
N ALA A 103 -7.44 -8.00 -15.96
CA ALA A 103 -8.13 -9.26 -15.75
C ALA A 103 -9.58 -9.27 -16.27
N SER A 104 -10.20 -8.10 -16.45
CA SER A 104 -11.56 -7.98 -17.00
C SER A 104 -11.71 -6.74 -17.90
N PRO A 105 -12.69 -6.72 -18.82
CA PRO A 105 -13.02 -5.52 -19.60
C PRO A 105 -13.31 -4.29 -18.73
N GLU A 106 -14.03 -4.46 -17.62
CA GLU A 106 -14.33 -3.35 -16.70
C GLU A 106 -13.07 -2.73 -16.09
N TRP A 107 -12.07 -3.53 -15.73
CA TRP A 107 -10.80 -3.00 -15.24
C TRP A 107 -10.07 -2.17 -16.29
N LEU A 108 -10.12 -2.60 -17.56
CA LEU A 108 -9.52 -1.86 -18.67
C LEU A 108 -10.22 -0.52 -18.89
N LEU A 109 -11.56 -0.51 -18.90
CA LEU A 109 -12.36 0.71 -19.03
C LEU A 109 -12.13 1.70 -17.87
N ILE A 110 -12.08 1.20 -16.63
CA ILE A 110 -11.76 2.02 -15.45
C ILE A 110 -10.35 2.61 -15.56
N ARG A 111 -9.36 1.80 -15.97
CA ARG A 111 -7.98 2.27 -16.13
C ARG A 111 -7.89 3.39 -17.18
N GLU A 112 -8.56 3.22 -18.32
CA GLU A 112 -8.59 4.23 -19.39
C GLU A 112 -9.21 5.55 -18.92
N LEU A 113 -10.27 5.51 -18.11
CA LEU A 113 -10.88 6.72 -17.53
C LEU A 113 -9.91 7.49 -16.63
N LEU A 114 -9.05 6.78 -15.90
CA LEU A 114 -8.14 7.33 -14.89
C LEU A 114 -6.78 7.76 -15.47
N GLU A 115 -6.32 7.18 -16.59
CA GLU A 115 -4.94 7.31 -17.08
C GLU A 115 -4.47 8.76 -17.34
N LYS A 116 -5.38 9.64 -17.78
CA LYS A 116 -5.05 11.04 -18.14
C LYS A 116 -5.52 12.07 -17.10
N ARG A 117 -5.87 11.61 -15.90
CA ARG A 117 -6.38 12.46 -14.82
C ARG A 117 -5.24 13.08 -14.02
N SER A 118 -5.46 14.30 -13.55
CA SER A 118 -4.59 14.94 -12.58
C SER A 118 -4.62 14.22 -11.23
N GLU A 119 -3.60 14.42 -10.39
CA GLU A 119 -3.57 13.88 -9.02
C GLU A 119 -4.80 14.25 -8.19
N GLN A 120 -5.37 15.44 -8.40
CA GLN A 120 -6.58 15.90 -7.72
C GLN A 120 -7.82 15.13 -8.19
N GLU A 121 -7.96 14.91 -9.51
CA GLU A 121 -9.04 14.09 -10.07
C GLU A 121 -8.92 12.62 -9.63
N LEU A 122 -7.70 12.07 -9.61
CA LEU A 122 -7.44 10.71 -9.11
C LEU A 122 -7.75 10.57 -7.62
N GLN A 123 -7.41 11.58 -6.83
CA GLN A 123 -7.77 11.63 -5.41
C GLN A 123 -9.29 11.63 -5.23
N ARG A 124 -10.00 12.48 -5.97
CA ARG A 124 -11.46 12.53 -5.93
C ARG A 124 -12.08 11.20 -6.36
N ALA A 125 -11.58 10.60 -7.43
CA ALA A 125 -12.04 9.28 -7.88
C ALA A 125 -11.84 8.21 -6.80
N ARG A 126 -10.66 8.18 -6.15
CA ARG A 126 -10.37 7.27 -5.03
C ARG A 126 -11.36 7.48 -3.88
N GLU A 127 -11.62 8.73 -3.50
CA GLU A 127 -12.55 9.06 -2.41
C GLU A 127 -13.99 8.62 -2.74
N THR A 128 -14.47 8.93 -3.95
CA THR A 128 -15.79 8.50 -4.41
C THR A 128 -15.91 6.97 -4.48
N LEU A 129 -14.89 6.26 -4.97
CA LEU A 129 -14.89 4.80 -4.98
C LEU A 129 -14.87 4.22 -3.56
N ALA A 130 -14.09 4.82 -2.66
CA ALA A 130 -14.04 4.40 -1.26
C ALA A 130 -15.41 4.56 -0.58
N GLU A 131 -16.09 5.67 -0.81
CA GLU A 131 -17.46 5.92 -0.30
C GLU A 131 -18.47 4.95 -0.92
N LEU A 132 -18.45 4.78 -2.24
CA LEU A 132 -19.36 3.90 -2.97
C LEU A 132 -19.26 2.44 -2.51
N PHE A 133 -18.05 1.97 -2.20
CA PHE A 133 -17.81 0.59 -1.80
C PHE A 133 -17.71 0.40 -0.28
N ALA A 134 -17.89 1.46 0.51
CA ALA A 134 -17.91 1.38 1.97
C ALA A 134 -19.10 0.56 2.51
N GLU A 135 -20.19 0.39 1.73
CA GLU A 135 -21.45 -0.25 2.14
C GLU A 135 -21.32 -1.72 2.58
N ASN A 136 -20.19 -2.39 2.32
CA ASN A 136 -19.94 -3.75 2.82
C ASN A 136 -19.20 -3.81 4.18
N HIS A 137 -18.81 -2.68 4.79
CA HIS A 137 -18.02 -2.62 6.04
C HIS A 137 -18.62 -1.68 7.10
N GLY A 138 -19.86 -1.95 7.57
CA GLY A 138 -20.42 -1.28 8.76
C GLY A 138 -20.71 0.22 8.58
N PRO A 139 -21.40 0.89 9.52
CA PRO A 139 -22.26 2.02 9.24
C PRO A 139 -21.50 3.22 8.67
N GLY A 140 -22.03 3.73 7.57
CA GLY A 140 -21.66 5.00 6.97
C GLY A 140 -21.85 6.17 7.94
N ASN A 141 -21.06 7.21 7.69
CA ASN A 141 -21.07 8.47 8.42
C ASN A 141 -20.50 8.40 9.85
N ARG A 142 -19.50 7.55 10.10
CA ARG A 142 -18.66 7.72 11.30
C ARG A 142 -17.94 9.05 11.19
N ASN A 143 -18.06 9.88 12.22
CA ASN A 143 -17.26 11.07 12.35
C ASN A 143 -15.80 10.63 12.47
N LYS A 144 -15.01 10.82 11.41
CA LYS A 144 -13.57 10.46 11.38
C LYS A 144 -12.80 11.02 12.58
N LEU A 145 -13.28 12.12 13.18
CA LEU A 145 -12.69 12.72 14.36
C LEU A 145 -12.78 11.84 15.62
N GLN A 146 -13.62 10.81 15.63
CA GLN A 146 -13.61 9.80 16.70
C GLN A 146 -12.33 8.96 16.66
N GLN A 147 -11.79 8.70 15.47
CA GLN A 147 -10.58 7.90 15.30
C GLN A 147 -9.49 8.74 14.64
N ILE A 148 -8.60 9.33 15.44
CA ILE A 148 -7.54 10.21 14.93
C ILE A 148 -6.27 9.39 14.72
N ALA A 149 -5.72 9.35 13.50
CA ALA A 149 -4.47 8.65 13.21
C ALA A 149 -3.32 9.63 12.93
N LEU A 150 -2.26 9.53 13.73
CA LEU A 150 -1.02 10.28 13.54
C LEU A 150 -0.08 9.50 12.63
N ILE A 151 0.29 10.12 11.51
CA ILE A 151 1.22 9.57 10.50
C ILE A 151 2.47 10.43 10.41
N GLY A 152 3.57 9.84 9.93
CA GLY A 152 4.86 10.52 9.82
C GLY A 152 6.01 9.61 10.21
N LEU A 153 7.25 10.05 9.98
CA LEU A 153 8.42 9.24 10.28
C LEU A 153 8.61 8.94 11.77
N ARG A 154 9.42 7.93 12.04
CA ARG A 154 9.97 7.71 13.39
C ARG A 154 10.72 8.97 13.83
N GLY A 155 10.61 9.33 15.11
CA GLY A 155 11.16 10.60 15.61
C GLY A 155 10.33 11.85 15.28
N ALA A 156 9.23 11.76 14.54
CA ALA A 156 8.35 12.91 14.30
C ALA A 156 7.66 13.45 15.57
N GLY A 157 7.61 12.66 16.65
CA GLY A 157 6.90 13.04 17.89
C GLY A 157 5.49 12.48 18.00
N LYS A 158 5.07 11.56 17.11
CA LYS A 158 3.72 10.95 17.09
C LYS A 158 3.28 10.37 18.43
N SER A 159 4.14 9.58 19.08
CA SER A 159 3.79 8.98 20.38
C SER A 159 3.65 10.01 21.49
N THR A 160 4.46 11.08 21.47
CA THR A 160 4.41 12.15 22.46
C THR A 160 3.18 13.03 22.26
N LEU A 161 3.00 13.57 21.04
CA LEU A 161 1.85 14.40 20.69
C LEU A 161 0.54 13.63 20.79
N GLY A 162 0.53 12.35 20.39
CA GLY A 162 -0.63 11.49 20.44
C GLY A 162 -1.12 11.24 21.86
N ARG A 163 -0.22 10.93 22.81
CA ARG A 163 -0.58 10.78 24.23
C ARG A 163 -1.16 12.07 24.81
N LEU A 164 -0.54 13.21 24.51
CA LEU A 164 -0.96 14.51 25.03
C LEU A 164 -2.27 15.00 24.41
N LEU A 165 -2.55 14.65 23.14
CA LEU A 165 -3.81 14.90 22.48
C LEU A 165 -4.91 13.99 23.03
N ALA A 166 -4.65 12.68 23.15
CA ALA A 166 -5.58 11.70 23.66
C ALA A 166 -6.08 12.07 25.06
N ALA A 167 -5.15 12.45 25.96
CA ALA A 167 -5.48 12.92 27.30
C ALA A 167 -6.30 14.23 27.30
N ASP A 168 -6.09 15.11 26.32
CA ASP A 168 -6.80 16.39 26.20
C ASP A 168 -8.26 16.22 25.77
N ILE A 169 -8.50 15.33 24.80
CA ILE A 169 -9.84 15.10 24.23
C ILE A 169 -10.58 13.93 24.91
N GLY A 170 -9.96 13.27 25.89
CA GLY A 170 -10.55 12.16 26.64
C GLY A 170 -10.57 10.82 25.89
N TYR A 171 -9.72 10.63 24.89
CA TYR A 171 -9.66 9.41 24.07
C TYR A 171 -8.54 8.48 24.55
N PRO A 172 -8.64 7.15 24.33
CA PRO A 172 -7.52 6.26 24.54
C PRO A 172 -6.42 6.51 23.50
N PHE A 173 -5.17 6.39 23.95
CA PHE A 173 -4.01 6.41 23.06
C PHE A 173 -3.62 4.97 22.70
N VAL A 174 -3.50 4.69 21.40
CA VAL A 174 -3.14 3.36 20.87
C VAL A 174 -1.85 3.49 20.04
N GLU A 175 -0.85 2.66 20.32
CA GLU A 175 0.31 2.50 19.44
C GLU A 175 0.11 1.28 18.56
N LEU A 176 0.02 1.48 17.24
CA LEU A 176 -0.21 0.39 16.31
C LEU A 176 0.95 -0.63 16.32
N SER A 177 2.18 -0.23 16.69
CA SER A 177 3.27 -1.17 16.92
C SER A 177 2.99 -2.16 18.06
N ALA A 178 2.36 -1.71 19.15
CA ALA A 178 1.98 -2.59 20.25
C ALA A 178 0.84 -3.52 19.84
N GLU A 179 -0.12 -3.02 19.05
CA GLU A 179 -1.18 -3.85 18.48
C GLU A 179 -0.64 -4.91 17.51
N ILE A 180 0.39 -4.59 16.72
CA ILE A 180 1.08 -5.56 15.87
C ILE A 180 1.68 -6.69 16.70
N GLU A 181 2.37 -6.37 17.78
CA GLU A 181 2.96 -7.38 18.68
C GLU A 181 1.88 -8.22 19.36
N ARG A 182 0.78 -7.59 19.81
CA ARG A 182 -0.38 -8.27 20.38
C ARG A 182 -1.00 -9.27 19.39
N VAL A 183 -1.19 -8.85 18.13
CA VAL A 183 -1.80 -9.69 17.09
C VAL A 183 -0.85 -10.80 16.62
N ALA A 184 0.45 -10.52 16.54
CA ALA A 184 1.45 -11.51 16.15
C ALA A 184 1.81 -12.49 17.28
N GLY A 185 1.62 -12.10 18.54
CA GLY A 185 2.02 -12.86 19.72
C GLY A 185 3.53 -12.86 19.97
N CYS A 186 4.29 -11.99 19.30
CA CYS A 186 5.74 -11.89 19.39
C CYS A 186 6.21 -10.47 19.07
N GLY A 187 7.47 -10.15 19.40
CA GLY A 187 8.02 -8.80 19.21
C GLY A 187 8.28 -8.47 17.73
N ILE A 188 8.26 -7.18 17.36
CA ILE A 188 8.48 -6.75 15.95
C ILE A 188 9.82 -7.27 15.39
N LEU A 189 10.88 -7.30 16.20
CA LEU A 189 12.18 -7.85 15.79
C LEU A 189 12.09 -9.33 15.43
N GLU A 190 11.32 -10.11 16.20
CA GLU A 190 11.07 -11.53 15.96
C GLU A 190 10.22 -11.72 14.70
N ILE A 191 9.25 -10.84 14.45
CA ILE A 191 8.47 -10.86 13.21
C ILE A 191 9.40 -10.75 12.00
N HIS A 192 10.32 -9.77 12.03
CA HIS A 192 11.26 -9.56 10.94
C HIS A 192 12.26 -10.70 10.79
N SER A 193 12.79 -11.26 11.88
CA SER A 193 13.80 -12.32 11.82
C SER A 193 13.22 -13.67 11.43
N LEU A 194 12.03 -14.02 11.91
CA LEU A 194 11.44 -15.35 11.71
C LEU A 194 10.49 -15.41 10.50
N TYR A 195 9.72 -14.35 10.25
CA TYR A 195 8.65 -14.37 9.24
C TYR A 195 8.87 -13.39 8.09
N GLY A 196 9.82 -12.46 8.24
CA GLY A 196 10.21 -11.52 7.20
C GLY A 196 9.24 -10.35 6.98
N PRO A 197 9.58 -9.43 6.06
CA PRO A 197 8.88 -8.16 5.87
C PRO A 197 7.45 -8.31 5.35
N MET A 198 7.18 -9.31 4.50
CA MET A 198 5.82 -9.55 4.00
C MET A 198 4.86 -10.01 5.10
N ALA A 199 5.34 -10.80 6.05
CA ALA A 199 4.54 -11.18 7.21
C ALA A 199 4.25 -9.97 8.11
N TYR A 200 5.25 -9.13 8.35
CA TYR A 200 5.06 -7.87 9.07
C TYR A 200 3.94 -7.02 8.45
N ARG A 201 3.91 -6.85 7.11
CA ARG A 201 2.83 -6.10 6.44
C ARG A 201 1.44 -6.70 6.66
N ARG A 202 1.33 -8.02 6.68
CA ARG A 202 0.06 -8.70 6.99
C ARG A 202 -0.38 -8.45 8.43
N TYR A 203 0.54 -8.52 9.40
CA TYR A 203 0.25 -8.21 10.80
C TYR A 203 -0.07 -6.72 11.00
N GLU A 204 0.63 -5.81 10.33
CA GLU A 204 0.37 -4.36 10.34
C GLU A 204 -1.05 -4.04 9.87
N ARG A 205 -1.47 -4.63 8.74
CA ARG A 205 -2.84 -4.47 8.25
C ARG A 205 -3.87 -5.02 9.24
N ARG A 206 -3.67 -6.24 9.72
CA ARG A 206 -4.62 -6.90 10.63
C ARG A 206 -4.73 -6.16 11.96
N ALA A 207 -3.63 -5.67 12.51
CA ALA A 207 -3.63 -4.87 13.73
C ALA A 207 -4.41 -3.57 13.56
N LEU A 208 -4.32 -2.91 12.39
CA LEU A 208 -5.13 -1.74 12.10
C LEU A 208 -6.62 -2.08 11.99
N GLU A 209 -6.97 -3.16 11.28
CA GLU A 209 -8.36 -3.64 11.16
C GLU A 209 -8.96 -3.95 12.55
N GLU A 210 -8.22 -4.65 13.42
CA GLU A 210 -8.66 -4.95 14.79
C GLU A 210 -8.78 -3.69 15.66
N ALA A 211 -7.80 -2.77 15.60
CA ALA A 211 -7.83 -1.53 16.37
C ALA A 211 -9.04 -0.65 16.00
N LEU A 212 -9.36 -0.53 14.71
CA LEU A 212 -10.52 0.23 14.22
C LEU A 212 -11.86 -0.33 14.71
N GLN A 213 -11.92 -1.63 15.01
CA GLN A 213 -13.11 -2.30 15.54
C GLN A 213 -13.20 -2.20 17.06
N LEU A 214 -12.07 -2.38 17.75
CA LEU A 214 -11.99 -2.42 19.21
C LEU A 214 -12.14 -1.04 19.85
N TYR A 215 -11.67 0.01 19.18
CA TYR A 215 -11.64 1.37 19.73
C TYR A 215 -12.51 2.32 18.88
N PRO A 216 -13.80 2.51 19.24
CA PRO A 216 -14.68 3.45 18.54
C PRO A 216 -14.15 4.89 18.58
N GLU A 217 -13.49 5.26 19.69
CA GLU A 217 -12.80 6.53 19.86
C GLU A 217 -11.33 6.26 20.21
N MET A 218 -10.38 6.85 19.49
CA MET A 218 -8.94 6.71 19.79
C MET A 218 -8.07 7.78 19.13
N VAL A 219 -6.87 7.96 19.69
CA VAL A 219 -5.74 8.55 19.01
C VAL A 219 -4.69 7.47 18.73
N LEU A 220 -4.47 7.17 17.46
CA LEU A 220 -3.60 6.11 16.97
C LEU A 220 -2.25 6.66 16.49
N ALA A 221 -1.14 6.17 17.04
CA ALA A 221 0.19 6.41 16.47
C ALA A 221 0.60 5.25 15.56
N THR A 222 0.97 5.57 14.31
CA THR A 222 1.31 4.56 13.29
C THR A 222 2.83 4.35 13.13
N PRO A 223 3.30 3.17 12.68
CA PRO A 223 4.67 2.99 12.23
C PRO A 223 4.92 3.85 10.99
N GLY A 224 6.10 4.47 10.89
CA GLY A 224 6.42 5.36 9.77
C GLY A 224 6.49 4.67 8.40
N GLY A 225 6.45 3.34 8.35
CA GLY A 225 6.43 2.56 7.11
C GLY A 225 5.04 2.22 6.60
N LEU A 226 3.97 2.49 7.36
CA LEU A 226 2.60 2.07 7.02
C LEU A 226 2.12 2.67 5.69
N VAL A 227 2.50 3.92 5.42
CA VAL A 227 2.15 4.64 4.17
C VAL A 227 2.74 4.00 2.90
N SER A 228 3.70 3.09 3.03
CA SER A 228 4.27 2.36 1.90
C SER A 228 3.42 1.16 1.47
N GLU A 229 2.33 0.84 2.19
CA GLU A 229 1.40 -0.23 1.84
C GLU A 229 0.03 0.39 1.46
N PRO A 230 -0.29 0.52 0.16
CA PRO A 230 -1.48 1.24 -0.29
C PRO A 230 -2.79 0.71 0.29
N ALA A 231 -2.90 -0.62 0.46
CA ALA A 231 -4.12 -1.23 1.00
C ALA A 231 -4.38 -0.81 2.46
N THR A 232 -3.33 -0.85 3.31
CA THR A 232 -3.41 -0.45 4.71
C THR A 232 -3.62 1.05 4.85
N MET A 233 -2.96 1.84 3.99
CA MET A 233 -3.13 3.29 3.98
C MET A 233 -4.55 3.72 3.56
N ASN A 234 -5.12 3.09 2.53
CA ASN A 234 -6.50 3.37 2.13
C ASN A 234 -7.51 3.04 3.24
N LEU A 235 -7.30 1.92 3.96
CA LEU A 235 -8.12 1.58 5.12
C LEU A 235 -8.05 2.69 6.18
N MET A 236 -6.85 3.14 6.53
CA MET A 236 -6.67 4.22 7.50
C MET A 236 -7.32 5.54 7.04
N LEU A 237 -7.12 5.94 5.78
CA LEU A 237 -7.72 7.17 5.24
C LEU A 237 -9.25 7.11 5.19
N ALA A 238 -9.83 5.92 5.01
CA ALA A 238 -11.27 5.74 4.97
C ALA A 238 -11.90 5.87 6.37
N HIS A 239 -11.23 5.40 7.42
CA HIS A 239 -11.82 5.32 8.77
C HIS A 239 -11.36 6.42 9.73
N CYS A 240 -10.13 6.91 9.59
CA CYS A 240 -9.53 7.83 10.55
C CYS A 240 -9.45 9.26 10.02
N TYR A 241 -9.52 10.23 10.93
CA TYR A 241 -9.02 11.57 10.67
C TYR A 241 -7.49 11.54 10.77
N THR A 242 -6.82 11.74 9.65
CA THR A 242 -5.37 11.54 9.52
C THR A 242 -4.61 12.84 9.66
N ILE A 243 -3.63 12.86 10.56
CA ILE A 243 -2.78 14.04 10.82
C ILE A 243 -1.33 13.66 10.55
N TRP A 244 -0.73 14.32 9.58
CA TRP A 244 0.68 14.19 9.30
C TRP A 244 1.50 15.07 10.24
N ILE A 245 2.28 14.42 11.11
CA ILE A 245 3.29 15.08 11.93
C ILE A 245 4.57 15.21 11.10
N LYS A 246 4.82 16.40 10.56
CA LYS A 246 5.92 16.71 9.66
C LYS A 246 7.11 17.28 10.45
N ALA A 247 8.29 16.69 10.29
CA ALA A 247 9.55 17.28 10.75
C ALA A 247 10.56 17.28 9.59
N THR A 248 11.64 18.04 9.74
CA THR A 248 12.74 18.01 8.76
C THR A 248 13.52 16.70 8.87
N PRO A 249 14.18 16.23 7.78
CA PRO A 249 15.08 15.09 7.83
C PRO A 249 16.12 15.20 8.97
N GLU A 250 16.66 16.40 9.16
CA GLU A 250 17.67 16.72 10.15
C GLU A 250 17.13 16.55 11.58
N GLU A 251 15.93 17.08 11.88
CA GLU A 251 15.28 16.90 13.19
C GLU A 251 14.87 15.44 13.45
N HIS A 252 14.39 14.73 12.42
CA HIS A 252 14.10 13.30 12.54
C HIS A 252 15.34 12.52 12.97
N MET A 253 16.47 12.76 12.30
CA MET A 253 17.73 12.07 12.63
C MET A 253 18.18 12.39 14.05
N GLN A 254 18.21 13.67 14.43
CA GLN A 254 18.59 14.09 15.78
C GLN A 254 17.74 13.41 16.86
N ARG A 255 16.42 13.37 16.69
CA ARG A 255 15.50 12.75 17.65
C ARG A 255 15.65 11.23 17.71
N VAL A 256 15.87 10.57 16.57
CA VAL A 256 16.08 9.10 16.53
C VAL A 256 17.41 8.72 17.18
N MET A 257 18.47 9.50 16.96
CA MET A 257 19.77 9.31 17.64
C MET A 257 19.65 9.50 19.15
N ALA A 258 18.95 10.54 19.61
CA ALA A 258 18.74 10.79 21.03
C ALA A 258 17.95 9.65 21.73
N GLN A 259 17.16 8.88 20.96
CA GLN A 259 16.42 7.71 21.44
C GLN A 259 17.27 6.42 21.46
N GLY A 260 18.56 6.49 21.13
CA GLY A 260 19.48 5.36 21.14
C GLY A 260 19.30 4.40 19.96
N ASP A 261 18.54 4.80 18.94
CA ASP A 261 18.29 3.98 17.75
C ASP A 261 19.29 4.36 16.64
N PHE A 262 20.45 3.71 16.67
CA PHE A 262 21.54 3.95 15.72
C PHE A 262 21.35 3.21 14.38
N ARG A 263 20.28 2.44 14.19
CA ARG A 263 20.00 1.69 12.94
C ARG A 263 20.06 2.56 11.67
N PRO A 264 19.58 3.83 11.67
CA PRO A 264 19.72 4.69 10.50
C PRO A 264 21.17 5.05 10.16
N MET A 265 22.10 4.97 11.12
CA MET A 265 23.49 5.40 10.98
C MET A 265 24.50 4.24 11.04
N ALA A 266 24.05 3.01 11.28
CA ALA A 266 24.93 1.85 11.40
C ALA A 266 25.62 1.55 10.06
N GLY A 267 26.78 2.18 9.85
CA GLY A 267 27.75 1.83 8.82
C GLY A 267 27.72 2.62 7.51
N ASN A 268 27.08 3.81 7.41
CA ASN A 268 27.10 4.53 6.12
C ASN A 268 27.13 6.08 6.22
N ASN A 269 28.10 6.71 5.55
CA ASN A 269 28.13 8.16 5.29
C ASN A 269 26.94 8.62 4.42
N GLU A 270 26.25 7.70 3.75
CA GLU A 270 25.06 7.98 2.94
C GLU A 270 23.74 7.86 3.71
N ALA A 271 23.75 7.51 5.00
CA ALA A 271 22.56 7.36 5.85
C ALA A 271 21.58 8.53 5.77
N MET A 272 22.11 9.77 5.79
CA MET A 272 21.29 10.98 5.66
C MET A 272 20.69 11.11 4.25
N ALA A 273 21.44 10.72 3.22
CA ALA A 273 20.94 10.73 1.84
C ALA A 273 19.85 9.66 1.64
N ASP A 274 20.00 8.47 2.22
CA ASP A 274 18.99 7.43 2.25
C ASP A 274 17.71 7.90 2.95
N LEU A 275 17.85 8.53 4.12
CA LEU A 275 16.72 9.10 4.87
C LEU A 275 15.98 10.16 4.04
N LYS A 276 16.71 11.05 3.37
CA LYS A 276 16.13 12.07 2.47
C LYS A 276 15.37 11.43 1.32
N ARG A 277 15.92 10.36 0.71
CA ARG A 277 15.24 9.59 -0.35
C ARG A 277 13.97 8.90 0.15
N ILE A 278 14.02 8.29 1.34
CA ILE A 278 12.84 7.67 1.97
C ILE A 278 11.77 8.73 2.25
N LEU A 279 12.15 9.88 2.81
CA LEU A 279 11.24 11.00 3.07
C LEU A 279 10.57 11.49 1.80
N ALA A 280 11.35 11.80 0.77
CA ALA A 280 10.81 12.26 -0.51
C ALA A 280 9.82 11.25 -1.10
N SER A 281 10.13 9.95 -1.04
CA SER A 281 9.22 8.90 -1.53
C SER A 281 7.91 8.80 -0.72
N ARG A 282 7.98 9.03 0.60
CA ARG A 282 6.82 8.92 1.50
C ARG A 282 6.01 10.20 1.60
N GLU A 283 6.58 11.35 1.27
CA GLU A 283 5.92 12.66 1.33
C GLU A 283 4.67 12.69 0.44
N ALA A 284 4.71 12.09 -0.75
CA ALA A 284 3.56 11.98 -1.65
C ALA A 284 2.39 11.17 -1.03
N PHE A 285 2.69 10.26 -0.10
CA PHE A 285 1.67 9.52 0.64
C PHE A 285 1.25 10.28 1.90
N TYR A 286 2.19 10.82 2.67
CA TYR A 286 1.87 11.60 3.86
C TYR A 286 1.01 12.84 3.54
N SER A 287 1.19 13.45 2.37
CA SER A 287 0.39 14.59 1.91
C SER A 287 -1.08 14.27 1.66
N LYS A 288 -1.46 12.98 1.62
CA LYS A 288 -2.87 12.56 1.54
C LYS A 288 -3.58 12.65 2.90
N ALA A 289 -2.90 13.04 3.97
CA ALA A 289 -3.51 13.30 5.27
C ALA A 289 -4.49 14.47 5.23
N ASP A 290 -5.51 14.42 6.08
CA ASP A 290 -6.52 15.48 6.21
C ASP A 290 -5.92 16.79 6.74
N TRP A 291 -4.87 16.70 7.57
CA TRP A 291 -4.16 17.86 8.10
C TRP A 291 -2.67 17.61 8.36
N VAL A 292 -1.88 18.69 8.47
CA VAL A 292 -0.43 18.65 8.71
C VAL A 292 -0.08 19.48 9.96
N CYS A 293 0.52 18.87 11.01
CA CYS A 293 1.23 19.61 12.06
C CYS A 293 2.73 19.58 11.75
N SER A 294 3.33 20.74 11.52
CA SER A 294 4.79 20.85 11.45
C SER A 294 5.37 20.94 12.87
N THR A 295 6.35 20.10 13.17
CA THR A 295 7.20 20.22 14.38
C THR A 295 8.53 20.90 14.08
N THR A 296 8.68 21.47 12.88
CA THR A 296 9.93 22.07 12.40
C THR A 296 10.15 23.42 13.06
N GLN A 297 11.26 23.60 13.79
CA GLN A 297 11.60 24.87 14.47
C GLN A 297 10.53 25.41 15.43
N VAL A 298 9.62 24.54 15.90
CA VAL A 298 8.53 24.89 16.81
C VAL A 298 8.67 24.04 18.06
N THR A 299 8.40 24.62 19.23
CA THR A 299 8.47 23.86 20.49
C THR A 299 7.37 22.79 20.54
N LEU A 300 7.58 21.75 21.36
CA LEU A 300 6.57 20.71 21.54
C LEU A 300 5.23 21.29 22.02
N GLU A 301 5.28 22.29 22.90
CA GLU A 301 4.11 22.97 23.45
C GLU A 301 3.34 23.73 22.38
N GLU A 302 4.02 24.41 21.46
CA GLU A 302 3.40 25.16 20.37
C GLU A 302 2.74 24.25 19.32
N CYS A 303 3.38 23.16 18.85
CA CYS A 303 2.68 22.21 17.94
C CYS A 303 1.56 21.48 18.68
N LEU A 304 1.71 21.17 19.98
CA LEU A 304 0.61 20.58 20.76
C LEU A 304 -0.58 21.54 20.86
N LYS A 305 -0.34 22.83 21.13
CA LYS A 305 -1.37 23.85 21.16
C LYS A 305 -2.10 23.94 19.82
N GLY A 306 -1.36 24.06 18.71
CA GLY A 306 -1.94 24.10 17.37
C GLY A 306 -2.74 22.84 17.03
N LEU A 307 -2.22 21.67 17.40
CA LEU A 307 -2.90 20.38 17.23
C LEU A 307 -4.21 20.30 18.03
N ARG A 308 -4.19 20.71 19.30
CA ARG A 308 -5.38 20.73 20.17
C ARG A 308 -6.45 21.69 19.65
N GLU A 309 -6.06 22.94 19.35
CA GLU A 309 -6.97 23.94 18.81
C GLU A 309 -7.60 23.47 17.49
N HIS A 310 -6.82 22.80 16.64
CA HIS A 310 -7.31 22.24 15.39
C HIS A 310 -8.35 21.14 15.62
N VAL A 311 -8.02 20.13 16.43
CA VAL A 311 -8.91 19.00 16.70
C VAL A 311 -10.18 19.43 17.44
N ARG A 312 -10.07 20.28 18.48
CA ARG A 312 -11.22 20.76 19.24
C ARG A 312 -12.17 21.59 18.37
N ARG A 313 -11.63 22.44 17.49
CA ARG A 313 -12.45 23.23 16.55
C ARG A 313 -13.26 22.34 15.61
N LEU A 314 -12.65 21.26 15.10
CA LEU A 314 -13.35 20.31 14.25
C LEU A 314 -14.37 19.47 15.02
N ALA A 315 -14.06 19.12 16.28
CA ALA A 315 -14.95 18.36 17.14
C ALA A 315 -16.07 19.20 17.79
N GLY A 316 -16.08 20.52 17.59
CA GLY A 316 -17.03 21.44 18.23
C GLY A 316 -16.88 21.54 19.75
N MET A 317 -15.69 21.23 20.29
CA MET A 317 -15.39 21.27 21.72
C MET A 317 -14.95 22.68 22.15
N PRO A 318 -15.29 23.13 23.37
CA PRO A 318 -14.84 24.42 23.89
C PRO A 318 -13.31 24.46 24.12
N TYR A 319 -12.73 25.67 24.03
CA TYR A 319 -11.31 25.96 24.23
C TYR A 319 -10.89 25.89 25.70
#